data_AF-A0A7J9QB64-F1
#
_entry.id   AF-A0A7J9QB64-F1
#
_cell.length_a   1.000
_cell.length_b   1.000
_cell.length_c   1.000
_cell.angle_alpha   90.00
_cell.angle_beta   90.00
_cell.angle_gamma   90.00
#
_symmetry.space_group_name_H-M   'P 1'
#
loop_
_entity.id
_entity.type
_entity.pdbx_description
1 polymer ?
#
loop_
_entity_poly.entity_id
_entity_poly.type
_entity_poly.pdbx_seq_one_letter_code
_entity_poly.pdbx_strand_id
1 'polypeptide(L)'
;MIEEKIKSLDITLPNPPTPAGSYIPAVKTGNLLFISGQIPMEDGKVLFTGKVSDDNLETAQKSARMCAINLLAQMKRELGN
;
A
#
# COMPACT_ATOMS: atom_id res chain seq x y z
N MET A 1 4.13 -9.48 -16.77
CA MET A 1 3.28 -8.33 -17.18
C MET A 1 3.08 -7.31 -16.06
N ILE A 2 2.35 -7.62 -14.96
CA ILE A 2 2.10 -6.63 -13.89
C ILE A 2 3.37 -6.29 -13.11
N GLU A 3 4.15 -7.30 -12.69
CA GLU A 3 5.40 -7.05 -11.96
C GLU A 3 6.44 -6.30 -12.79
N GLU A 4 6.50 -6.57 -14.09
CA GLU A 4 7.36 -5.83 -15.02
C GLU A 4 6.92 -4.37 -15.11
N LYS A 5 5.60 -4.11 -15.15
CA LYS A 5 5.09 -2.75 -15.14
C LYS A 5 5.44 -2.03 -13.84
N ILE A 6 5.28 -2.70 -12.69
CA ILE A 6 5.66 -2.17 -11.38
C ILE A 6 7.17 -1.83 -11.37
N LYS A 7 8.02 -2.74 -11.85
CA LYS A 7 9.47 -2.49 -11.97
C LYS A 7 9.79 -1.33 -12.92
N SER A 8 9.08 -1.20 -14.05
CA SER A 8 9.27 -0.09 -15.00
C SER A 8 8.89 1.29 -14.44
N LEU A 9 8.17 1.33 -13.32
CA LEU A 9 7.82 2.55 -12.59
C LEU A 9 8.77 2.80 -11.40
N ASP A 10 9.89 2.08 -11.35
CA ASP A 10 10.87 2.09 -10.26
C ASP A 10 10.22 1.81 -8.89
N ILE A 11 9.29 0.84 -8.87
CA ILE A 11 8.63 0.37 -7.65
C ILE A 11 9.17 -1.01 -7.30
N THR A 12 9.64 -1.14 -6.08
CA THR A 12 9.82 -2.44 -5.42
C THR A 12 8.68 -2.63 -4.43
N LEU A 13 7.98 -3.76 -4.51
CA LEU A 13 6.94 -4.07 -3.53
C LEU A 13 7.60 -4.44 -2.20
N PRO A 14 7.30 -3.74 -1.09
CA PRO A 14 7.86 -4.04 0.21
C PRO A 14 7.22 -5.31 0.78
N ASN A 15 7.73 -5.76 1.93
CA ASN A 15 6.93 -6.61 2.80
C ASN A 15 5.72 -5.80 3.27
N PRO A 16 4.48 -6.28 3.04
CA PRO A 16 3.30 -5.49 3.34
C PRO A 16 3.15 -5.24 4.85
N PRO A 17 2.58 -4.09 5.26
CA PRO A 17 2.36 -3.78 6.67
C PRO A 17 1.48 -4.84 7.37
N THR A 18 1.77 -5.06 8.66
CA THR A 18 0.93 -5.89 9.53
C THR A 18 -0.25 -5.07 10.08
N PRO A 19 -1.40 -5.71 10.40
CA PRO A 19 -2.53 -5.04 11.02
C PRO A 19 -2.14 -4.35 12.34
N ALA A 20 -2.64 -3.13 12.55
CA ALA A 20 -2.40 -2.36 13.79
C ALA A 20 -3.29 -2.78 14.96
N GLY A 21 -4.20 -3.73 14.75
CA GLY A 21 -5.15 -4.22 15.76
C GLY A 21 -5.73 -5.57 15.37
N SER A 22 -6.81 -5.96 16.04
CA SER A 22 -7.46 -7.27 15.85
C SER A 22 -8.36 -7.32 14.60
N TYR A 23 -7.76 -7.19 13.43
CA TYR A 23 -8.41 -7.37 12.12
C TYR A 23 -7.46 -8.06 11.14
N ILE A 24 -8.02 -8.66 10.09
CA ILE A 24 -7.21 -9.34 9.07
C ILE A 24 -6.85 -8.39 7.92
N PRO A 25 -5.70 -8.60 7.26
CA PRO A 25 -5.21 -7.67 6.24
C PRO A 25 -6.04 -7.68 4.95
N ALA A 26 -6.70 -8.80 4.64
CA ALA A 26 -7.65 -8.90 3.53
C ALA A 26 -8.69 -10.01 3.77
N VAL A 27 -9.86 -9.87 3.13
CA VAL A 27 -10.92 -10.88 3.07
C VAL A 27 -11.20 -11.19 1.60
N LYS A 28 -11.27 -12.48 1.24
CA LYS A 28 -11.74 -12.92 -0.08
C LYS A 28 -13.15 -13.51 0.02
N THR A 29 -14.05 -13.05 -0.85
CA THR A 29 -15.41 -13.59 -0.97
C THR A 29 -15.78 -13.72 -2.45
N GLY A 30 -16.01 -14.96 -2.91
CA GLY A 30 -16.14 -15.28 -4.32
C GLY A 30 -14.92 -14.81 -5.12
N ASN A 31 -15.13 -13.91 -6.08
CA ASN A 31 -14.11 -13.29 -6.92
C ASN A 31 -13.68 -11.89 -6.45
N LEU A 32 -14.12 -11.45 -5.28
CA LEU A 32 -13.75 -10.16 -4.70
C LEU A 32 -12.68 -10.31 -3.62
N LEU A 33 -11.68 -9.43 -3.65
CA LEU A 33 -10.68 -9.27 -2.60
C LEU A 33 -10.85 -7.89 -1.96
N PHE A 34 -11.19 -7.86 -0.68
CA PHE A 34 -11.30 -6.64 0.12
C PHE A 34 -10.03 -6.49 0.96
N ILE A 35 -9.27 -5.42 0.75
CA ILE A 35 -8.03 -5.15 1.47
C ILE A 35 -8.28 -4.08 2.52
N SER A 36 -7.80 -4.31 3.74
CA SER A 36 -7.88 -3.35 4.83
C SER A 36 -7.12 -2.06 4.49
N GLY A 37 -7.45 -0.95 5.17
CA GLY A 37 -6.83 0.36 4.90
C GLY A 37 -5.30 0.30 4.94
N GLN A 38 -4.65 0.83 3.91
CA GLN A 38 -3.19 0.93 3.82
C GLN A 38 -2.76 2.37 4.09
N ILE A 39 -1.78 2.53 4.97
CA ILE A 39 -1.15 3.82 5.31
C ILE A 39 0.19 3.95 4.56
N PRO A 40 0.78 5.17 4.47
CA PRO A 40 2.01 5.39 3.73
C PRO A 40 3.23 4.92 4.55
N MET A 41 3.26 3.64 4.88
CA MET A 41 4.33 2.99 5.63
C MET A 41 5.47 2.64 4.68
N GLU A 42 6.69 3.05 5.00
CA GLU A 42 7.93 2.68 4.33
C GLU A 42 8.96 2.34 5.40
N ASP A 43 9.58 1.16 5.31
CA ASP A 43 10.58 0.67 6.29
C ASP A 43 10.15 0.80 7.76
N GLY A 44 8.87 0.50 8.04
CA GLY A 44 8.29 0.56 9.39
C GLY A 44 8.03 1.98 9.91
N LYS A 45 8.19 3.01 9.06
CA LYS A 45 7.90 4.42 9.39
C LYS A 45 6.76 4.96 8.53
N VAL A 46 5.90 5.77 9.13
CA VAL A 46 4.83 6.46 8.40
C VAL A 46 5.43 7.72 7.75
N LEU A 47 5.37 7.81 6.42
CA LEU A 47 5.97 8.90 5.64
C LEU A 47 5.32 10.26 5.90
N PHE A 48 4.01 10.26 6.20
CA PHE A 48 3.26 11.49 6.42
C PHE A 48 2.15 11.29 7.43
N THR A 49 2.05 12.24 8.35
CA THR A 49 0.97 12.35 9.34
C THR A 49 0.49 13.80 9.37
N GLY A 50 -0.78 13.99 9.73
CA GLY A 50 -1.40 15.32 9.76
C GLY A 50 -2.32 15.58 8.57
N LYS A 51 -2.81 16.82 8.48
CA LYS A 51 -3.80 17.24 7.48
C LYS A 51 -3.11 17.70 6.19
N VAL A 52 -3.65 17.30 5.05
CA VAL A 52 -3.20 17.77 3.74
C VAL A 52 -3.58 19.25 3.56
N SER A 53 -2.66 20.04 3.01
CA SER A 53 -2.81 21.44 2.63
C SER A 53 -2.06 21.70 1.31
N ASP A 54 -2.23 22.89 0.74
CA ASP A 54 -1.55 23.27 -0.51
C ASP A 54 -0.02 23.23 -0.35
N ASP A 55 0.50 23.60 0.83
CA ASP A 55 1.94 23.61 1.12
C ASP A 55 2.58 22.21 1.16
N ASN A 56 1.78 21.15 1.33
CA ASN A 56 2.28 19.78 1.48
C ASN A 56 1.76 18.81 0.42
N LEU A 57 1.17 19.32 -0.67
CA LEU A 57 0.55 18.53 -1.72
C LEU A 57 1.49 17.48 -2.32
N GLU A 58 2.75 17.83 -2.61
CA GLU A 58 3.73 16.90 -3.18
C GLU A 58 4.01 15.71 -2.22
N THR A 59 4.20 16.00 -0.93
CA THR A 59 4.43 14.98 0.10
C THR A 59 3.18 14.10 0.29
N ALA A 60 1.99 14.70 0.23
CA ALA A 60 0.73 13.97 0.29
C ALA A 60 0.56 13.02 -0.91
N GLN A 61 0.93 13.47 -2.12
CA GLN A 61 0.91 12.63 -3.32
C GLN A 61 1.90 11.47 -3.24
N LYS A 62 3.13 11.71 -2.77
CA LYS A 62 4.12 10.65 -2.50
C LYS A 62 3.60 9.64 -1.50
N SER A 63 2.93 10.11 -0.45
CA SER A 63 2.30 9.26 0.57
C SER A 63 1.15 8.43 -0.02
N ALA A 64 0.27 9.03 -0.83
CA ALA A 64 -0.78 8.30 -1.52
C ALA A 64 -0.21 7.21 -2.45
N ARG A 65 0.89 7.51 -3.17
CA ARG A 65 1.63 6.51 -3.95
C ARG A 65 2.11 5.37 -3.07
N MET A 66 2.65 5.65 -1.88
CA MET A 66 3.09 4.61 -0.96
C MET A 66 1.93 3.75 -0.41
N CYS A 67 0.77 4.36 -0.13
CA CYS A 67 -0.44 3.59 0.21
C CYS A 67 -0.82 2.59 -0.89
N ALA A 68 -0.76 3.01 -2.16
CA ALA A 68 -1.04 2.15 -3.30
C ALA A 68 0.00 1.02 -3.46
N ILE A 69 1.28 1.30 -3.21
CA ILE A 69 2.36 0.29 -3.23
C ILE A 69 2.12 -0.76 -2.14
N ASN A 70 1.81 -0.33 -0.92
CA ASN A 70 1.45 -1.25 0.17
C ASN A 70 0.22 -2.09 -0.18
N LEU A 71 -0.78 -1.50 -0.84
CA LEU A 71 -1.95 -2.23 -1.32
C LEU A 71 -1.57 -3.31 -2.34
N LEU A 72 -0.72 -3.01 -3.31
CA LEU A 72 -0.22 -3.99 -4.29
C LEU A 72 0.59 -5.11 -3.61
N ALA A 73 1.37 -4.77 -2.58
CA ALA A 73 2.09 -5.77 -1.78
C ALA A 73 1.13 -6.70 -1.01
N GLN A 74 0.04 -6.17 -0.45
CA GLN A 74 -1.02 -7.00 0.15
C GLN A 74 -1.66 -7.90 -0.92
N MET A 75 -2.04 -7.35 -2.08
CA MET A 75 -2.63 -8.13 -3.18
C MET A 75 -1.74 -9.31 -3.58
N LYS A 76 -0.44 -9.07 -3.77
CA LYS A 76 0.52 -10.11 -4.12
C LYS A 76 0.60 -11.19 -3.03
N ARG A 77 0.61 -10.81 -1.75
CA ARG A 77 0.63 -11.79 -0.65
C ARG A 77 -0.61 -12.68 -0.66
N GLU A 78 -1.78 -12.13 -0.93
CA GLU A 78 -3.06 -12.86 -0.85
C GLU A 78 -3.40 -13.66 -2.12
N LEU A 79 -2.91 -13.22 -3.29
CA LEU A 79 -3.26 -13.82 -4.59
C LEU A 79 -2.12 -14.64 -5.23
N GLY A 80 -0.87 -14.46 -4.77
CA GLY A 80 0.30 -15.06 -5.41
C GLY A 80 0.78 -14.29 -6.65
N ASN A 81 1.48 -14.99 -7.54
CA ASN A 81 2.10 -14.44 -8.76
C ASN A 81 1.19 -14.57 -9.98
#